data_AF-A0A661NR27-F1
#
_entry.id   AF-A0A661NR27-F1
#
_cell.length_a   1.000
_cell.length_b   1.000
_cell.length_c   1.000
_cell.angle_alpha   90.00
_cell.angle_beta   90.00
_cell.angle_gamma   90.00
#
_symmetry.space_group_name_H-M   'P 1'
#
loop_
_entity.id
_entity.type
_entity.pdbx_description
1 polymer ?
#
loop_
_entity_poly.entity_id
_entity_poly.type
_entity_poly.pdbx_seq_one_letter_code
_entity_poly.pdbx_strand_id
1 'polypeptide(L)'
;MAGGHSVITSGRPRRWRCPGEETLLSGPGSWCSRNTATTPKEVSMKLGLQLAFLLATATFACNPSPVSRQTGDTGGTPSGPRVVKIAPADLPAGGQAIDTRYRPRVRDQALEDIRQRDRKWQDEQDAETAAIRKRQAERKERERREERELVSSLPESERPTSVEQFQQIPHLPPVRQYYTGTCWSFSTTSFMESEVIRKTSRKIKLAEMSTVYYEYLAKAARYLDERGDSLFAEGSESNALTRIWREHGAWPLSAYPGFTGPDPRHDHLRMFREMKALLEALAGKNLWDRESGLHMLQVILDRHLGPPPQQFEYQGQSYTPRQFMQQVLHIDPDEYVGFVSTLSEPFYRTVEFKVPDNWWHDSSYHNLPLDEFYQGLKEAVTKGYGVIVGVDVSEPGKDPEHDTLFVPPYDIPGDHIDQLAREYRLAHHVTTDDHGVHVVGYTRHAGHDWFLFKDSGSSAQRGSHRGYYFMRDDYVRLKVLSFMVHRDAVVDLLARFKRG
;
A
#
# COMPACT_ATOMS: atom_id res chain seq x y z
N MET A 1 -31.47 -43.21 -35.37
CA MET A 1 -31.60 -43.48 -33.91
C MET A 1 -30.50 -42.66 -33.24
N ALA A 2 -30.74 -41.42 -32.83
CA ALA A 2 -31.53 -40.93 -31.70
C ALA A 2 -30.88 -41.22 -30.32
N GLY A 3 -30.51 -40.13 -29.62
CA GLY A 3 -30.22 -40.03 -28.18
C GLY A 3 -28.73 -39.86 -27.84
N GLY A 4 -28.23 -38.79 -27.19
CA GLY A 4 -28.86 -37.62 -26.58
C GLY A 4 -28.12 -37.22 -25.28
N HIS A 5 -27.65 -35.96 -25.24
CA HIS A 5 -27.28 -35.11 -24.07
C HIS A 5 -26.07 -35.52 -23.20
N SER A 6 -25.20 -34.63 -22.69
CA SER A 6 -25.39 -33.25 -22.21
C SER A 6 -24.07 -32.46 -22.29
N VAL A 7 -24.15 -31.20 -22.71
CA VAL A 7 -23.06 -30.21 -22.76
C VAL A 7 -23.21 -29.29 -21.54
N ILE A 8 -22.18 -29.22 -20.68
CA ILE A 8 -22.12 -28.24 -19.59
C ILE A 8 -21.39 -27.00 -20.11
N THR A 9 -22.15 -25.94 -20.40
CA THR A 9 -21.62 -24.63 -20.75
C THR A 9 -21.17 -23.89 -19.49
N SER A 10 -19.88 -23.58 -19.39
CA SER A 10 -19.28 -22.74 -18.36
C SER A 10 -19.80 -21.30 -18.46
N GLY A 11 -20.35 -20.80 -17.34
CA GLY A 11 -20.84 -19.43 -17.21
C GLY A 11 -19.73 -18.38 -17.31
N ARG A 12 -20.03 -17.30 -18.04
CA ARG A 12 -19.20 -16.09 -18.16
C ARG A 12 -19.08 -15.36 -16.81
N PRO A 13 -17.96 -14.70 -16.50
CA PRO A 13 -17.84 -13.87 -15.31
C PRO A 13 -18.65 -12.58 -15.49
N ARG A 14 -19.46 -12.26 -14.47
CA ARG A 14 -20.29 -11.05 -14.41
C ARG A 14 -19.41 -9.83 -14.14
N ARG A 15 -19.49 -8.85 -15.05
CA ARG A 15 -19.02 -7.48 -14.84
C ARG A 15 -19.83 -6.84 -13.70
N TRP A 16 -19.15 -6.29 -12.71
CA TRP A 16 -19.73 -5.35 -11.76
C TRP A 16 -19.89 -3.99 -12.46
N ARG A 17 -21.12 -3.54 -12.67
CA ARG A 17 -21.45 -2.14 -13.00
C ARG A 17 -22.02 -1.50 -11.74
N CYS A 18 -21.47 -0.35 -11.36
CA CYS A 18 -22.10 0.58 -10.41
C CYS A 18 -23.46 1.06 -10.96
N PRO A 19 -24.52 1.16 -10.15
CA PRO A 19 -25.76 1.79 -10.59
C PRO A 19 -25.58 3.31 -10.53
N GLY A 20 -25.55 3.93 -11.70
CA GLY A 20 -25.68 5.38 -11.87
C GLY A 20 -27.16 5.79 -11.90
N GLU A 21 -27.38 7.02 -11.44
CA GLU A 21 -28.62 7.77 -11.43
C GLU A 21 -29.38 7.72 -12.77
N GLU A 22 -30.69 7.55 -12.67
CA GLU A 22 -31.64 7.74 -13.76
C GLU A 22 -31.59 9.20 -14.24
N THR A 23 -31.07 9.40 -15.45
CA THR A 23 -31.25 10.65 -16.22
C THR A 23 -32.28 10.40 -17.32
N LEU A 24 -33.47 10.96 -17.13
CA LEU A 24 -34.50 11.08 -18.17
C LEU A 24 -34.21 12.31 -19.04
N LEU A 25 -34.12 12.12 -20.35
CA LEU A 25 -34.13 13.16 -21.38
C LEU A 25 -35.41 13.05 -22.21
N SER A 26 -36.20 14.14 -22.26
CA SER A 26 -36.77 14.76 -23.48
C SER A 26 -37.82 15.84 -23.11
N GLY A 27 -37.69 17.06 -23.66
CA GLY A 27 -38.42 18.31 -23.31
C GLY A 27 -39.78 18.52 -24.03
N PRO A 28 -40.13 19.71 -24.57
CA PRO A 28 -39.62 21.09 -24.40
C PRO A 28 -40.72 22.12 -23.99
N GLY A 29 -40.32 23.31 -23.53
CA GLY A 29 -41.26 24.41 -23.25
C GLY A 29 -40.56 25.76 -23.09
N SER A 30 -40.62 26.54 -24.15
CA SER A 30 -40.19 27.94 -24.35
C SER A 30 -40.40 28.92 -23.18
N TRP A 31 -39.48 29.88 -23.00
CA TRP A 31 -39.68 31.33 -23.28
C TRP A 31 -38.46 32.16 -22.81
N CYS A 32 -37.97 33.01 -23.73
CA CYS A 32 -37.36 34.35 -23.58
C CYS A 32 -37.00 34.86 -22.16
N SER A 33 -35.84 35.48 -21.88
CA SER A 33 -35.12 36.47 -22.69
C SER A 33 -33.83 36.98 -22.00
N ARG A 34 -32.84 37.31 -22.85
CA ARG A 34 -31.91 38.48 -22.83
C ARG A 34 -31.06 38.76 -21.58
N ASN A 35 -29.73 38.65 -21.75
CA ASN A 35 -28.72 39.74 -21.88
C ASN A 35 -28.40 40.42 -20.53
N THR A 36 -27.17 40.74 -20.14
CA THR A 36 -25.86 40.81 -20.81
C THR A 36 -24.81 40.97 -19.71
N ALA A 37 -23.59 40.56 -20.01
CA ALA A 37 -22.38 40.75 -19.21
C ALA A 37 -22.12 42.22 -18.82
N THR A 38 -21.38 42.43 -17.73
CA THR A 38 -20.05 43.10 -17.72
C THR A 38 -19.50 43.18 -16.30
N THR A 39 -18.26 42.71 -16.11
CA THR A 39 -17.33 43.18 -15.06
C THR A 39 -16.70 44.51 -15.51
N PRO A 40 -16.10 45.35 -14.61
CA PRO A 40 -14.68 45.14 -14.26
C PRO A 40 -14.18 45.67 -12.88
N LYS A 41 -13.10 45.02 -12.42
CA LYS A 41 -11.86 45.48 -11.75
C LYS A 41 -11.82 46.60 -10.68
N GLU A 42 -11.20 46.21 -9.55
CA GLU A 42 -10.10 46.82 -8.75
C GLU A 42 -9.99 48.34 -8.56
N VAL A 43 -9.74 48.79 -7.31
CA VAL A 43 -8.54 49.55 -6.89
C VAL A 43 -8.47 49.66 -5.35
N SER A 44 -7.22 49.59 -4.87
CA SER A 44 -6.66 49.68 -3.51
C SER A 44 -6.68 51.08 -2.88
N MET A 45 -6.79 51.20 -1.54
CA MET A 45 -5.88 52.04 -0.71
C MET A 45 -6.16 51.95 0.82
N LYS A 46 -5.07 52.09 1.58
CA LYS A 46 -4.92 52.07 3.05
C LYS A 46 -5.24 53.41 3.73
N LEU A 47 -5.62 53.32 5.02
CA LEU A 47 -5.49 54.22 6.21
C LEU A 47 -6.83 54.16 6.97
N GLY A 48 -6.97 53.98 8.28
CA GLY A 48 -6.13 54.27 9.43
C GLY A 48 -7.03 54.98 10.48
N LEU A 49 -7.05 54.48 11.72
CA LEU A 49 -7.60 55.04 12.97
C LEU A 49 -9.07 54.74 13.42
N GLN A 50 -9.14 53.95 14.50
CA GLN A 50 -9.94 54.04 15.74
C GLN A 50 -11.29 54.81 15.75
N LEU A 51 -12.40 54.15 16.13
CA LEU A 51 -12.97 54.13 17.50
C LEU A 51 -14.27 53.28 17.53
N ALA A 52 -14.61 52.81 18.73
CA ALA A 52 -15.69 51.87 19.08
C ALA A 52 -17.13 52.30 18.71
N PHE A 53 -18.00 51.31 18.44
CA PHE A 53 -19.25 51.08 19.21
C PHE A 53 -19.95 49.78 18.80
N LEU A 54 -20.68 49.20 19.77
CA LEU A 54 -21.51 48.00 19.70
C LEU A 54 -22.57 48.05 18.58
N LEU A 55 -22.84 46.91 17.94
CA LEU A 55 -24.17 46.26 17.99
C LEU A 55 -24.15 44.88 17.31
N ALA A 56 -24.90 43.98 17.94
CA ALA A 56 -25.01 42.56 17.66
C ALA A 56 -25.76 42.25 16.35
N THR A 57 -25.32 41.22 15.65
CA THR A 57 -26.18 40.42 14.77
C THR A 57 -25.89 38.95 14.98
N ALA A 58 -26.96 38.22 15.27
CA ALA A 58 -27.00 36.81 15.58
C ALA A 58 -26.57 35.93 14.40
N THR A 59 -25.71 34.96 14.67
CA THR A 59 -25.57 33.74 13.88
C THR A 59 -25.73 32.55 14.80
N PHE A 60 -26.75 31.75 14.49
CA PHE A 60 -27.08 30.47 15.12
C PHE A 60 -25.85 29.53 15.09
N ALA A 61 -25.31 29.24 16.27
CA ALA A 61 -24.41 28.12 16.51
C ALA A 61 -25.03 27.23 17.60
N CYS A 62 -25.67 26.14 17.19
CA CYS A 62 -25.94 25.02 18.09
C CYS A 62 -24.76 24.04 17.96
N ASN A 63 -23.73 24.24 18.78
CA ASN A 63 -22.74 23.21 19.05
C ASN A 63 -23.16 22.46 20.33
N PRO A 64 -23.14 21.10 20.34
CA PRO A 64 -23.47 20.32 21.52
C PRO A 64 -22.26 20.23 22.45
N SER A 65 -22.51 20.34 23.76
CA SER A 65 -21.55 19.98 24.80
C SER A 65 -22.13 18.89 25.71
N PRO A 66 -21.26 18.06 26.32
CA PRO A 66 -21.48 16.64 26.51
C PRO A 66 -22.19 16.33 27.83
N VAL A 67 -23.09 15.35 27.82
CA VAL A 67 -23.57 14.71 29.04
C VAL A 67 -23.11 13.26 29.02
N SER A 68 -22.16 12.96 29.91
CA SER A 68 -21.72 11.63 30.27
C SER A 68 -22.91 10.75 30.68
N ARG A 69 -23.00 9.57 30.08
CA ARG A 69 -23.82 8.48 30.62
C ARG A 69 -23.10 7.93 31.84
N GLN A 70 -23.48 8.36 33.03
CA GLN A 70 -23.34 7.54 34.22
C GLN A 70 -24.61 6.71 34.39
N THR A 71 -24.45 5.39 34.27
CA THR A 71 -25.38 4.37 34.71
C THR A 71 -25.53 4.49 36.24
N GLY A 72 -26.68 4.98 36.68
CA GLY A 72 -27.07 5.05 38.08
C GLY A 72 -28.54 4.70 38.18
N ASP A 73 -28.81 3.40 38.27
CA ASP A 73 -30.09 2.88 38.71
C ASP A 73 -30.22 3.19 40.22
N THR A 74 -30.98 4.23 40.54
CA THR A 74 -31.47 4.46 41.90
C THR A 74 -32.95 4.80 41.80
N GLY A 75 -33.77 3.82 42.16
CA GLY A 75 -35.19 3.99 42.44
C GLY A 75 -35.39 5.11 43.46
N GLY A 76 -35.90 6.24 42.98
CA GLY A 76 -36.33 7.37 43.78
C GLY A 76 -37.70 7.81 43.28
N THR A 77 -38.72 7.61 44.09
CA THR A 77 -40.11 8.03 43.87
C THR A 77 -40.13 9.53 43.54
N PRO A 78 -40.83 10.01 42.50
CA PRO A 78 -40.82 11.43 42.17
C PRO A 78 -41.53 12.22 43.28
N SER A 79 -40.79 13.05 43.99
CA SER A 79 -41.33 14.15 44.80
C SER A 79 -42.26 14.99 43.92
N GLY A 80 -43.45 15.32 44.43
CA GLY A 80 -44.50 16.02 43.70
C GLY A 80 -44.06 17.32 43.01
N PRO A 81 -44.88 17.86 42.08
CA PRO A 81 -44.49 18.97 41.22
C PRO A 81 -44.03 20.19 42.05
N ARG A 82 -42.81 20.68 41.78
CA ARG A 82 -42.34 21.98 42.30
C ARG A 82 -43.11 23.09 41.60
N VAL A 83 -44.07 23.69 42.30
CA VAL A 83 -44.78 24.89 41.83
C VAL A 83 -43.89 26.10 42.08
N VAL A 84 -43.51 26.81 41.01
CA VAL A 84 -42.87 28.12 41.10
C VAL A 84 -43.97 29.14 40.88
N LYS A 85 -44.55 29.69 41.95
CA LYS A 85 -45.43 30.84 41.82
C LYS A 85 -44.60 32.04 41.39
N ILE A 86 -44.72 32.44 40.13
CA ILE A 86 -44.21 33.74 39.68
C ILE A 86 -45.17 34.79 40.25
N ALA A 87 -44.81 35.43 41.36
CA ALA A 87 -45.50 36.63 41.80
C ALA A 87 -45.20 37.74 40.78
N PRO A 88 -46.22 38.41 40.20
CA PRO A 88 -46.01 39.36 39.13
C PRO A 88 -45.48 40.68 39.73
N ALA A 89 -44.17 40.83 39.80
CA ALA A 89 -43.58 42.15 39.68
C ALA A 89 -43.56 42.46 38.18
N ASP A 90 -44.43 43.39 37.76
CA ASP A 90 -44.44 44.04 36.44
C ASP A 90 -45.24 43.39 35.29
N LEU A 91 -46.48 42.92 35.56
CA LEU A 91 -47.49 42.82 34.50
C LEU A 91 -48.36 44.09 34.47
N PRO A 92 -48.55 44.77 33.32
CA PRO A 92 -49.45 45.91 33.20
C PRO A 92 -50.89 45.51 33.55
N ALA A 93 -51.61 46.42 34.22
CA ALA A 93 -52.95 46.19 34.79
C ALA A 93 -53.91 45.58 33.74
N GLY A 94 -54.17 44.28 33.84
CA GLY A 94 -55.03 43.52 32.93
C GLY A 94 -54.57 42.08 32.63
N GLY A 95 -53.32 41.70 32.93
CA GLY A 95 -52.82 40.34 32.71
C GLY A 95 -53.20 39.37 33.85
N GLN A 96 -53.95 38.29 33.54
CA GLN A 96 -54.18 37.19 34.49
C GLN A 96 -52.86 36.52 34.86
N ALA A 97 -52.69 36.16 36.15
CA ALA A 97 -51.52 35.41 36.61
C ALA A 97 -51.42 34.05 35.88
N ILE A 98 -50.29 33.80 35.20
CA ILE A 98 -50.02 32.55 34.51
C ILE A 98 -49.30 31.60 35.46
N ASP A 99 -49.94 30.48 35.84
CA ASP A 99 -49.32 29.43 36.67
C ASP A 99 -48.27 28.67 35.85
N THR A 100 -46.99 28.81 36.21
CA THR A 100 -45.87 28.15 35.55
C THR A 100 -45.23 27.14 36.50
N ARG A 101 -45.13 25.87 36.09
CA ARG A 101 -44.57 24.79 36.93
C ARG A 101 -43.58 23.93 36.17
N TYR A 102 -42.47 23.57 36.81
CA TYR A 102 -41.61 22.50 36.34
C TYR A 102 -42.35 21.19 36.52
N ARG A 103 -42.70 20.53 35.41
CA ARG A 103 -43.20 19.17 35.41
C ARG A 103 -42.12 18.22 34.86
N PRO A 104 -42.05 16.97 35.34
CA PRO A 104 -41.24 15.95 34.69
C PRO A 104 -41.53 15.92 33.20
N ARG A 105 -40.48 15.72 32.38
CA ARG A 105 -40.66 15.56 30.94
C ARG A 105 -41.53 14.32 30.71
N VAL A 106 -42.76 14.54 30.29
CA VAL A 106 -43.67 13.45 29.90
C VAL A 106 -43.08 12.84 28.63
N ARG A 107 -42.65 11.58 28.74
CA ARG A 107 -42.31 10.77 27.57
C ARG A 107 -43.62 10.21 27.03
N ASP A 108 -43.84 10.38 25.74
CA ASP A 108 -44.93 9.71 25.06
C ASP A 108 -44.67 8.20 25.11
N GLN A 109 -45.60 7.46 25.73
CA GLN A 109 -45.45 6.02 25.92
C GLN A 109 -45.39 5.29 24.58
N ALA A 110 -46.19 5.72 23.59
CA ALA A 110 -46.19 5.10 22.27
C ALA A 110 -44.84 5.29 21.56
N LEU A 111 -44.18 6.43 21.74
CA LEU A 111 -42.83 6.65 21.20
C LEU A 111 -41.75 5.82 21.91
N GLU A 112 -41.88 5.59 23.22
CA GLU A 112 -40.93 4.71 23.94
C GLU A 112 -41.14 3.25 23.57
N ASP A 113 -42.38 2.80 23.38
CA ASP A 113 -42.71 1.45 22.92
C ASP A 113 -42.15 1.21 21.50
N ILE A 114 -42.27 2.19 20.60
CA ILE A 114 -41.66 2.12 19.26
C ILE A 114 -40.14 1.99 19.36
N ARG A 115 -39.47 2.78 20.22
CA ARG A 115 -38.01 2.69 20.42
C ARG A 115 -37.58 1.36 21.02
N GLN A 116 -38.34 0.81 21.96
CA GLN A 116 -38.04 -0.49 22.55
C GLN A 116 -38.19 -1.61 21.52
N ARG A 117 -39.26 -1.57 20.71
CA ARG A 117 -39.46 -2.51 19.60
C ARG A 117 -38.31 -2.43 18.58
N ASP A 118 -37.92 -1.23 18.18
CA ASP A 118 -36.83 -1.01 17.22
C ASP A 118 -35.48 -1.51 17.76
N ARG A 119 -35.15 -1.20 19.02
CA ARG A 119 -33.97 -1.75 19.70
C ARG A 119 -33.97 -3.27 19.72
N LYS A 120 -35.10 -3.88 20.10
CA LYS A 120 -35.21 -5.34 20.14
C LYS A 120 -35.03 -5.96 18.74
N TRP A 121 -35.64 -5.36 17.72
CA TRP A 121 -35.46 -5.78 16.34
C TRP A 121 -33.99 -5.66 15.91
N GLN A 122 -33.32 -4.54 16.22
CA GLN A 122 -31.90 -4.36 15.92
C GLN A 122 -31.01 -5.40 16.64
N ASP A 123 -31.26 -5.66 17.92
CA ASP A 123 -30.53 -6.68 18.70
C ASP A 123 -30.70 -8.08 18.09
N GLU A 124 -31.90 -8.42 17.59
CA GLU A 124 -32.17 -9.66 16.87
C GLU A 124 -31.41 -9.72 15.53
N GLN A 125 -31.40 -8.64 14.75
CA GLN A 125 -30.64 -8.54 13.50
C GLN A 125 -29.13 -8.64 13.72
N ASP A 126 -28.60 -8.01 14.78
CA ASP A 126 -27.19 -8.04 15.13
C ASP A 126 -26.76 -9.45 15.56
N ALA A 127 -27.58 -10.14 16.35
CA ALA A 127 -27.34 -11.52 16.76
C ALA A 127 -27.36 -12.48 15.55
N GLU A 128 -28.32 -12.34 14.64
CA GLU A 128 -28.39 -13.11 13.41
C GLU A 128 -27.17 -12.86 12.52
N THR A 129 -26.79 -11.59 12.34
CA THR A 129 -25.60 -11.18 11.58
C THR A 129 -24.33 -11.78 12.18
N ALA A 130 -24.17 -11.75 13.50
CA ALA A 130 -23.02 -12.34 14.20
C ALA A 130 -22.95 -13.86 13.97
N ALA A 131 -24.08 -14.56 14.04
CA ALA A 131 -24.14 -15.99 13.76
C ALA A 131 -23.81 -16.33 12.30
N ILE A 132 -24.30 -15.56 11.33
CA ILE A 132 -23.96 -15.70 9.91
C ILE A 132 -22.46 -15.49 9.69
N ARG A 133 -21.90 -14.40 10.22
CA ARG A 133 -20.48 -14.07 10.09
C ARG A 133 -19.59 -15.16 10.69
N LYS A 134 -19.98 -15.73 11.84
CA LYS A 134 -19.28 -16.86 12.45
C LYS A 134 -19.28 -18.08 11.52
N ARG A 135 -20.44 -18.49 11.00
CA ARG A 135 -20.54 -19.62 10.05
C ARG A 135 -19.73 -19.39 8.77
N GLN A 136 -19.75 -18.16 8.24
CA GLN A 136 -18.96 -17.78 7.06
C GLN A 136 -17.45 -17.85 7.35
N ALA A 137 -17.01 -17.38 8.53
CA ALA A 137 -15.61 -17.47 8.94
C ALA A 137 -15.15 -18.93 9.11
N GLU A 138 -15.96 -19.77 9.75
CA GLU A 138 -15.69 -21.21 9.90
C GLU A 138 -15.64 -21.93 8.54
N ARG A 139 -16.55 -21.58 7.61
CA ARG A 139 -16.52 -22.10 6.24
C ARG A 139 -15.24 -21.67 5.52
N LYS A 140 -14.87 -20.39 5.57
CA LYS A 140 -13.67 -19.86 4.91
C LYS A 140 -12.39 -20.50 5.47
N GLU A 141 -12.32 -20.72 6.78
CA GLU A 141 -11.19 -21.41 7.42
C GLU A 141 -11.12 -22.88 7.00
N ARG A 142 -12.26 -23.58 6.88
CA ARG A 142 -12.28 -24.94 6.34
C ARG A 142 -11.81 -24.98 4.89
N GLU A 143 -12.35 -24.12 4.03
CA GLU A 143 -11.95 -24.01 2.62
C GLU A 143 -10.44 -23.75 2.50
N ARG A 144 -9.87 -22.86 3.32
CA ARG A 144 -8.42 -22.59 3.37
C ARG A 144 -7.59 -23.80 3.79
N ARG A 145 -8.08 -24.64 4.71
CA ARG A 145 -7.36 -25.87 5.13
C ARG A 145 -7.41 -26.98 4.09
N GLU A 146 -8.45 -26.97 3.28
CA GLU A 146 -8.67 -27.93 2.18
C GLU A 146 -8.01 -27.47 0.88
N GLU A 147 -7.59 -26.20 0.80
CA GLU A 147 -6.89 -25.61 -0.34
C GLU A 147 -5.65 -26.44 -0.71
N ARG A 148 -5.50 -26.69 -2.00
CA ARG A 148 -4.37 -27.42 -2.59
C ARG A 148 -3.70 -26.51 -3.59
N GLU A 149 -2.37 -26.50 -3.55
CA GLU A 149 -1.55 -25.79 -4.50
C GLU A 149 -1.04 -26.76 -5.56
N LEU A 150 -1.10 -26.36 -6.83
CA LEU A 150 -0.42 -27.07 -7.91
C LEU A 150 1.06 -26.68 -7.88
N VAL A 151 1.95 -27.64 -7.67
CA VAL A 151 3.41 -27.43 -7.61
C VAL A 151 4.10 -28.40 -8.55
N SER A 152 5.13 -27.93 -9.24
CA SER A 152 5.94 -28.68 -10.20
C SER A 152 7.40 -28.65 -9.76
N SER A 153 8.10 -29.77 -9.93
CA SER A 153 9.51 -29.92 -9.55
C SER A 153 10.33 -30.41 -10.73
N LEU A 154 11.55 -29.91 -10.86
CA LEU A 154 12.53 -30.43 -11.81
C LEU A 154 13.32 -31.59 -11.19
N PRO A 155 13.70 -32.62 -11.97
CA PRO A 155 14.64 -33.61 -11.51
C PRO A 155 15.99 -32.96 -11.19
N GLU A 156 16.74 -33.55 -10.26
CA GLU A 156 18.02 -33.00 -9.79
C GLU A 156 19.03 -32.76 -10.91
N SER A 157 19.03 -33.60 -11.97
CA SER A 157 19.91 -33.43 -13.13
C SER A 157 19.65 -32.15 -13.93
N GLU A 158 18.45 -31.60 -13.87
CA GLU A 158 18.00 -30.46 -14.68
C GLU A 158 18.06 -29.12 -13.93
N ARG A 159 18.52 -29.11 -12.67
CA ARG A 159 18.59 -27.91 -11.84
C ARG A 159 19.90 -27.80 -11.06
N PRO A 160 20.34 -26.58 -10.71
CA PRO A 160 21.35 -26.40 -9.69
C PRO A 160 20.90 -26.97 -8.34
N THR A 161 21.87 -27.44 -7.56
CA THR A 161 21.65 -28.06 -6.24
C THR A 161 22.42 -27.39 -5.13
N SER A 162 23.21 -26.37 -5.43
CA SER A 162 24.04 -25.66 -4.45
C SER A 162 24.29 -24.21 -4.89
N VAL A 163 24.33 -23.29 -3.93
CA VAL A 163 24.64 -21.88 -4.19
C VAL A 163 26.07 -21.70 -4.71
N GLU A 164 26.98 -22.60 -4.38
CA GLU A 164 28.39 -22.59 -4.80
C GLU A 164 28.55 -22.85 -6.31
N GLN A 165 27.53 -23.38 -6.99
CA GLN A 165 27.53 -23.54 -8.46
C GLN A 165 27.37 -22.21 -9.20
N PHE A 166 27.07 -21.12 -8.50
CA PHE A 166 26.86 -19.81 -9.08
C PHE A 166 28.11 -18.94 -8.96
N GLN A 167 28.39 -18.19 -10.03
CA GLN A 167 29.26 -17.03 -9.94
C GLN A 167 28.49 -15.93 -9.20
N GLN A 168 28.81 -15.75 -7.91
CA GLN A 168 28.11 -14.81 -7.03
C GLN A 168 28.81 -13.45 -6.97
N ILE A 169 28.03 -12.39 -6.83
CA ILE A 169 28.52 -11.06 -6.45
C ILE A 169 28.71 -10.97 -4.93
N PRO A 170 29.55 -10.07 -4.42
CA PRO A 170 29.62 -9.81 -2.99
C PRO A 170 28.29 -9.26 -2.44
N HIS A 171 27.70 -9.97 -1.48
CA HIS A 171 26.46 -9.56 -0.82
C HIS A 171 26.45 -9.97 0.66
N LEU A 172 25.55 -9.39 1.45
CA LEU A 172 25.30 -9.82 2.84
C LEU A 172 24.34 -11.02 2.88
N PRO A 173 24.37 -11.85 3.93
CA PRO A 173 23.46 -13.01 4.06
C PRO A 173 21.96 -12.66 3.99
N PRO A 174 21.09 -13.64 3.63
CA PRO A 174 19.63 -13.51 3.66
C PRO A 174 19.08 -13.11 5.03
N VAL A 175 18.04 -12.28 4.99
CA VAL A 175 17.25 -11.86 6.16
C VAL A 175 15.78 -12.08 5.85
N ARG A 176 14.95 -12.21 6.89
CA ARG A 176 13.52 -12.47 6.75
C ARG A 176 12.73 -11.18 6.95
N GLN A 177 11.73 -10.95 6.09
CA GLN A 177 10.80 -9.82 6.28
C GLN A 177 9.70 -10.12 7.32
N TYR A 178 9.61 -11.38 7.78
CA TYR A 178 8.63 -11.87 8.74
C TYR A 178 7.18 -11.55 8.30
N TYR A 179 6.35 -10.98 9.19
CA TYR A 179 4.94 -10.72 8.91
C TYR A 179 4.76 -9.27 8.44
N THR A 180 5.27 -9.01 7.24
CA THR A 180 5.20 -7.71 6.57
C THR A 180 5.02 -7.88 5.07
N GLY A 181 4.38 -6.92 4.42
CA GLY A 181 4.32 -6.79 2.96
C GLY A 181 5.43 -5.90 2.40
N THR A 182 6.67 -6.02 2.91
CA THR A 182 7.75 -5.05 2.64
C THR A 182 8.94 -5.63 1.87
N CYS A 183 8.72 -6.69 1.08
CA CYS A 183 9.75 -7.36 0.27
C CYS A 183 10.56 -6.38 -0.59
N TRP A 184 9.90 -5.38 -1.17
CA TRP A 184 10.51 -4.29 -1.93
C TRP A 184 11.61 -3.54 -1.17
N SER A 185 11.41 -3.28 0.13
CA SER A 185 12.41 -2.61 0.97
C SER A 185 13.56 -3.56 1.31
N PHE A 186 13.26 -4.80 1.68
CA PHE A 186 14.28 -5.81 2.03
C PHE A 186 15.19 -6.16 0.86
N SER A 187 14.59 -6.43 -0.30
CA SER A 187 15.31 -6.79 -1.51
C SER A 187 16.12 -5.62 -2.04
N THR A 188 15.54 -4.41 -2.11
CA THR A 188 16.28 -3.24 -2.59
C THR A 188 17.35 -2.79 -1.60
N THR A 189 17.12 -2.90 -0.30
CA THR A 189 18.16 -2.66 0.72
C THR A 189 19.30 -3.66 0.56
N SER A 190 19.01 -4.95 0.32
CA SER A 190 20.04 -5.94 0.04
C SER A 190 20.83 -5.63 -1.24
N PHE A 191 20.18 -5.09 -2.26
CA PHE A 191 20.84 -4.64 -3.47
C PHE A 191 21.79 -3.48 -3.17
N MET A 192 21.33 -2.45 -2.44
CA MET A 192 22.17 -1.33 -2.02
C MET A 192 23.34 -1.76 -1.12
N GLU A 193 23.15 -2.74 -0.24
CA GLU A 193 24.24 -3.31 0.57
C GLU A 193 25.34 -3.94 -0.31
N SER A 194 24.95 -4.56 -1.42
CA SER A 194 25.90 -5.16 -2.37
C SER A 194 26.61 -4.09 -3.19
N GLU A 195 25.91 -3.00 -3.53
CA GLU A 195 26.51 -1.81 -4.14
C GLU A 195 27.51 -1.11 -3.21
N VAL A 196 27.21 -1.02 -1.91
CA VAL A 196 28.15 -0.51 -0.90
C VAL A 196 29.39 -1.38 -0.85
N ILE A 197 29.24 -2.72 -0.86
CA ILE A 197 30.40 -3.62 -0.90
C ILE A 197 31.19 -3.40 -2.20
N ARG A 198 30.53 -3.27 -3.35
CA ARG A 198 31.19 -3.03 -4.64
C ARG A 198 31.97 -1.72 -4.66
N LYS A 199 31.38 -0.62 -4.17
CA LYS A 199 31.99 0.73 -4.20
C LYS A 199 33.03 0.97 -3.12
N THR A 200 32.90 0.32 -1.95
CA THR A 200 33.70 0.66 -0.76
C THR A 200 34.48 -0.52 -0.17
N SER A 201 34.20 -1.75 -0.61
CA SER A 201 34.67 -2.99 0.03
C SER A 201 34.19 -3.20 1.47
N ARG A 202 33.26 -2.38 1.97
CA ARG A 202 32.75 -2.45 3.34
C ARG A 202 31.45 -3.25 3.40
N LYS A 203 31.34 -4.08 4.44
CA LYS A 203 30.10 -4.82 4.77
C LYS A 203 29.32 -4.02 5.81
N ILE A 204 28.30 -3.30 5.37
CA ILE A 204 27.45 -2.46 6.22
C ILE A 204 26.01 -2.95 6.09
N LYS A 205 25.41 -3.37 7.22
CA LYS A 205 23.99 -3.72 7.26
C LYS A 205 23.17 -2.43 7.39
N LEU A 206 22.21 -2.26 6.50
CA LEU A 206 21.35 -1.09 6.40
C LEU A 206 19.95 -1.37 6.97
N ALA A 207 19.26 -0.31 7.37
CA ALA A 207 17.95 -0.37 8.00
C ALA A 207 16.80 -0.37 6.98
N GLU A 208 16.19 -1.52 6.73
CA GLU A 208 15.05 -1.66 5.82
C GLU A 208 13.84 -0.83 6.27
N MET A 209 13.57 -0.81 7.58
CA MET A 209 12.38 -0.19 8.14
C MET A 209 12.40 1.33 8.07
N SER A 210 13.57 1.96 7.94
CA SER A 210 13.65 3.42 7.76
C SER A 210 12.95 3.86 6.49
N THR A 211 13.16 3.09 5.41
CA THR A 211 12.53 3.35 4.11
C THR A 211 11.02 3.08 4.18
N VAL A 212 10.62 1.99 4.86
CA VAL A 212 9.21 1.65 5.07
C VAL A 212 8.46 2.73 5.85
N TYR A 213 9.08 3.27 6.91
CA TYR A 213 8.50 4.32 7.73
C TYR A 213 8.10 5.54 6.89
N TYR A 214 9.02 6.06 6.07
CA TYR A 214 8.75 7.22 5.22
C TYR A 214 7.84 6.89 4.04
N GLU A 215 7.88 5.65 3.53
CA GLU A 215 6.97 5.22 2.47
C GLU A 215 5.50 5.19 2.92
N TYR A 216 5.23 4.71 4.15
CA TYR A 216 3.88 4.74 4.70
C TYR A 216 3.37 6.16 4.91
N LEU A 217 4.24 7.10 5.32
CA LEU A 217 3.88 8.51 5.38
C LEU A 217 3.58 9.10 4.00
N ALA A 218 4.39 8.77 2.99
CA ALA A 218 4.19 9.26 1.62
C ALA A 218 2.88 8.76 1.01
N LYS A 219 2.55 7.48 1.19
CA LYS A 219 1.28 6.90 0.75
C LYS A 219 0.08 7.48 1.47
N ALA A 220 0.19 7.65 2.79
CA ALA A 220 -0.89 8.26 3.56
C ALA A 220 -1.10 9.73 3.17
N ALA A 221 -0.03 10.45 2.82
CA ALA A 221 -0.14 11.81 2.31
C ALA A 221 -0.99 11.82 1.04
N ARG A 222 -0.67 10.96 0.05
CA ARG A 222 -1.48 10.85 -1.17
C ARG A 222 -2.91 10.43 -0.87
N TYR A 223 -3.13 9.48 0.04
CA TYR A 223 -4.47 9.07 0.46
C TYR A 223 -5.29 10.23 1.03
N LEU A 224 -4.70 11.10 1.84
CA LEU A 224 -5.37 12.28 2.37
C LEU A 224 -5.61 13.32 1.27
N ASP A 225 -4.62 13.58 0.42
CA ASP A 225 -4.68 14.56 -0.67
C ASP A 225 -5.73 14.18 -1.74
N GLU A 226 -5.85 12.90 -2.06
CA GLU A 226 -6.80 12.33 -3.03
C GLU A 226 -8.11 11.87 -2.37
N ARG A 227 -8.36 12.26 -1.13
CA ARG A 227 -9.62 11.98 -0.41
C ARG A 227 -10.00 10.50 -0.38
N GLY A 228 -9.00 9.65 -0.17
CA GLY A 228 -9.11 8.21 -0.10
C GLY A 228 -9.03 7.46 -1.43
N ASP A 229 -8.92 8.18 -2.56
CA ASP A 229 -8.83 7.59 -3.90
C ASP A 229 -7.39 7.24 -4.29
N SER A 230 -6.67 6.58 -3.37
CA SER A 230 -5.32 6.05 -3.65
C SER A 230 -5.05 4.78 -2.85
N LEU A 231 -4.09 3.98 -3.29
CA LEU A 231 -3.72 2.75 -2.60
C LEU A 231 -2.94 3.05 -1.31
N PHE A 232 -3.52 2.64 -0.17
CA PHE A 232 -2.78 2.51 1.09
C PHE A 232 -2.58 1.02 1.42
N ALA A 233 -1.42 0.49 1.01
CA ALA A 233 -0.98 -0.90 1.18
C ALA A 233 0.49 -0.97 1.61
N GLU A 234 0.93 -2.14 2.07
CA GLU A 234 2.32 -2.35 2.54
C GLU A 234 3.36 -2.41 1.41
N GLY A 235 3.00 -2.98 0.25
CA GLY A 235 3.87 -3.24 -0.90
C GLY A 235 4.21 -1.97 -1.71
N SER A 236 5.37 -1.89 -2.35
CA SER A 236 5.82 -0.76 -3.16
C SER A 236 6.84 -1.24 -4.19
N GLU A 237 7.26 -0.37 -5.10
CA GLU A 237 8.27 -0.71 -6.10
C GLU A 237 9.72 -0.57 -5.60
N SER A 238 10.65 -1.21 -6.31
CA SER A 238 12.08 -1.14 -5.98
C SER A 238 12.63 0.30 -5.99
N ASN A 239 12.14 1.15 -6.91
CA ASN A 239 12.54 2.56 -7.01
C ASN A 239 11.94 3.45 -5.89
N ALA A 240 11.00 2.94 -5.08
CA ALA A 240 10.53 3.64 -3.87
C ALA A 240 11.70 3.92 -2.92
N LEU A 241 12.61 2.96 -2.75
CA LEU A 241 13.78 3.14 -1.89
C LEU A 241 14.66 4.29 -2.38
N THR A 242 14.97 4.34 -3.68
CA THR A 242 15.78 5.44 -4.24
C THR A 242 15.09 6.79 -4.10
N ARG A 243 13.75 6.85 -4.25
CA ARG A 243 12.96 8.07 -4.02
C ARG A 243 13.06 8.53 -2.57
N ILE A 244 12.83 7.62 -1.62
CA ILE A 244 12.91 7.91 -0.18
C ILE A 244 14.33 8.29 0.23
N TRP A 245 15.36 7.61 -0.27
CA TRP A 245 16.75 7.93 0.07
C TRP A 245 17.19 9.29 -0.47
N ARG A 246 16.66 9.72 -1.62
CA ARG A 246 16.87 11.07 -2.14
C ARG A 246 16.30 12.15 -1.21
N GLU A 247 15.25 11.85 -0.45
CA GLU A 247 14.57 12.79 0.45
C GLU A 247 15.06 12.69 1.91
N HIS A 248 15.41 11.50 2.36
CA HIS A 248 15.60 11.20 3.77
C HIS A 248 16.98 10.64 4.09
N GLY A 249 17.71 10.09 3.11
CA GLY A 249 19.00 9.43 3.31
C GLY A 249 18.88 7.96 3.71
N ALA A 250 19.93 7.41 4.32
CA ALA A 250 20.00 6.01 4.71
C ALA A 250 20.54 5.85 6.14
N TRP A 251 20.20 4.73 6.78
CA TRP A 251 20.62 4.42 8.15
C TRP A 251 21.31 3.06 8.20
N PRO A 252 22.37 2.89 9.01
CA PRO A 252 22.83 1.56 9.38
C PRO A 252 21.79 0.91 10.30
N LEU A 253 21.67 -0.42 10.24
CA LEU A 253 20.75 -1.18 11.09
C LEU A 253 20.99 -0.91 12.59
N SER A 254 22.24 -0.66 12.98
CA SER A 254 22.61 -0.34 14.36
C SER A 254 22.03 0.99 14.88
N ALA A 255 21.74 1.93 13.98
CA ALA A 255 21.14 3.22 14.35
C ALA A 255 19.60 3.16 14.36
N TYR A 256 19.01 2.34 13.49
CA TYR A 256 17.56 2.21 13.39
C TYR A 256 17.16 0.76 13.05
N PRO A 257 16.85 -0.08 14.05
CA PRO A 257 16.43 -1.46 13.80
C PRO A 257 14.97 -1.55 13.33
N GLY A 258 14.14 -0.54 13.58
CA GLY A 258 12.74 -0.51 13.14
C GLY A 258 11.79 -1.41 13.95
N PHE A 259 12.04 -1.52 15.26
CA PHE A 259 11.13 -2.10 16.24
C PHE A 259 11.40 -1.50 17.62
N THR A 260 10.39 -1.43 18.48
CA THR A 260 10.51 -0.87 19.84
C THR A 260 10.48 -1.93 20.95
N GLY A 261 10.12 -3.17 20.61
CA GLY A 261 9.94 -4.27 21.56
C GLY A 261 11.15 -5.21 21.70
N PRO A 262 11.09 -6.18 22.64
CA PRO A 262 12.14 -7.18 22.82
C PRO A 262 12.13 -8.26 21.72
N ASP A 263 11.05 -8.39 20.95
CA ASP A 263 10.97 -9.29 19.80
C ASP A 263 11.51 -8.55 18.56
N PRO A 264 12.64 -8.98 17.99
CA PRO A 264 13.26 -8.31 16.85
C PRO A 264 12.59 -8.67 15.51
N ARG A 265 11.55 -9.51 15.51
CA ARG A 265 10.84 -9.90 14.29
C ARG A 265 9.84 -8.82 13.89
N HIS A 266 9.89 -8.40 12.64
CA HIS A 266 8.92 -7.43 12.11
C HIS A 266 7.52 -8.03 11.99
N ASP A 267 6.54 -7.36 12.60
CA ASP A 267 5.13 -7.71 12.54
C ASP A 267 4.30 -6.43 12.33
N HIS A 268 3.77 -6.28 11.12
CA HIS A 268 2.98 -5.10 10.75
C HIS A 268 1.47 -5.33 10.89
N LEU A 269 1.00 -6.52 11.29
CA LEU A 269 -0.44 -6.83 11.34
C LEU A 269 -1.25 -5.81 12.13
N ARG A 270 -0.75 -5.50 13.32
CA ARG A 270 -1.41 -4.57 14.24
C ARG A 270 -1.21 -3.13 13.80
N MET A 271 0.03 -2.76 13.52
CA MET A 271 0.41 -1.40 13.10
C MET A 271 -0.38 -0.99 11.86
N PHE A 272 -0.38 -1.81 10.82
CA PHE A 272 -1.05 -1.51 9.56
C PHE A 272 -2.57 -1.43 9.71
N ARG A 273 -3.17 -2.29 10.54
CA ARG A 273 -4.60 -2.20 10.89
C ARG A 273 -4.95 -0.90 11.59
N GLU A 274 -4.13 -0.46 12.55
CA GLU A 274 -4.32 0.80 13.27
C GLU A 274 -4.20 2.00 12.30
N MET A 275 -3.17 2.01 11.45
CA MET A 275 -2.98 3.03 10.41
C MET A 275 -4.14 3.11 9.44
N LYS A 276 -4.58 1.97 8.91
CA LYS A 276 -5.71 1.91 7.97
C LYS A 276 -7.01 2.38 8.61
N ALA A 277 -7.30 1.92 9.83
CA ALA A 277 -8.50 2.34 10.57
C ALA A 277 -8.52 3.84 10.86
N LEU A 278 -7.36 4.45 11.15
CA LEU A 278 -7.23 5.90 11.30
C LEU A 278 -7.60 6.62 10.00
N LEU A 279 -6.99 6.25 8.87
CA LEU A 279 -7.26 6.89 7.58
C LEU A 279 -8.72 6.71 7.13
N GLU A 280 -9.30 5.53 7.32
CA GLU A 280 -10.72 5.26 7.05
C GLU A 280 -11.65 6.07 7.96
N ALA A 281 -11.30 6.26 9.25
CA ALA A 281 -12.08 7.09 10.17
C ALA A 281 -12.04 8.58 9.81
N LEU A 282 -10.86 9.10 9.43
CA LEU A 282 -10.69 10.46 8.92
C LEU A 282 -11.55 10.67 7.66
N ALA A 283 -11.46 9.74 6.71
CA ALA A 283 -12.27 9.74 5.49
C ALA A 283 -13.78 9.75 5.78
N GLY A 284 -14.25 8.84 6.65
CA GLY A 284 -15.66 8.73 7.04
C GLY A 284 -16.21 9.94 7.79
N LYS A 285 -15.34 10.83 8.30
CA LYS A 285 -15.71 12.11 8.92
C LYS A 285 -15.41 13.32 8.04
N ASN A 286 -14.99 13.10 6.79
CA ASN A 286 -14.60 14.15 5.85
C ASN A 286 -13.50 15.06 6.43
N LEU A 287 -12.57 14.49 7.19
CA LEU A 287 -11.41 15.15 7.78
C LEU A 287 -10.17 14.85 6.90
N TRP A 288 -9.79 15.80 6.06
CA TRP A 288 -8.75 15.62 5.04
C TRP A 288 -7.49 16.47 5.28
N ASP A 289 -7.36 17.05 6.47
CA ASP A 289 -6.17 17.85 6.80
C ASP A 289 -4.93 16.96 6.79
N ARG A 290 -4.05 17.20 5.79
CA ARG A 290 -2.87 16.40 5.52
C ARG A 290 -1.93 16.36 6.72
N GLU A 291 -1.61 17.51 7.30
CA GLU A 291 -0.64 17.61 8.40
C GLU A 291 -1.14 16.90 9.66
N SER A 292 -2.38 17.15 10.07
CA SER A 292 -2.97 16.50 11.23
C SER A 292 -3.09 14.99 11.03
N GLY A 293 -3.50 14.53 9.84
CA GLY A 293 -3.60 13.12 9.50
C GLY A 293 -2.24 12.42 9.57
N LEU A 294 -1.19 13.02 9.00
CA LEU A 294 0.18 12.49 9.06
C LEU A 294 0.74 12.47 10.48
N HIS A 295 0.51 13.50 11.29
CA HIS A 295 0.94 13.50 12.70
C HIS A 295 0.27 12.37 13.51
N MET A 296 -1.03 12.13 13.30
CA MET A 296 -1.72 11.01 13.95
C MET A 296 -1.15 9.65 13.50
N LEU A 297 -0.78 9.53 12.21
CA LEU A 297 -0.17 8.32 11.67
C LEU A 297 1.24 8.09 12.24
N GLN A 298 2.04 9.15 12.38
CA GLN A 298 3.38 9.10 12.98
C GLN A 298 3.34 8.58 14.41
N VAL A 299 2.34 8.95 15.23
CA VAL A 299 2.18 8.40 16.58
C VAL A 299 2.03 6.87 16.57
N ILE A 300 1.33 6.32 15.56
CA ILE A 300 1.21 4.87 15.39
C ILE A 300 2.56 4.28 14.97
N LEU A 301 3.20 4.85 13.95
CA LEU A 301 4.49 4.37 13.47
C LEU A 301 5.58 4.40 14.56
N ASP A 302 5.70 5.50 15.28
CA ASP A 302 6.69 5.69 16.35
C ASP A 302 6.51 4.67 17.48
N ARG A 303 5.26 4.33 17.80
CA ARG A 303 4.97 3.30 18.80
C ARG A 303 5.49 1.92 18.38
N HIS A 304 5.34 1.55 17.11
CA HIS A 304 5.65 0.20 16.62
C HIS A 304 7.10 0.07 16.11
N LEU A 305 7.58 1.03 15.34
CA LEU A 305 8.90 1.01 14.68
C LEU A 305 9.93 1.91 15.37
N GLY A 306 9.48 2.87 16.19
CA GLY A 306 10.32 3.97 16.66
C GLY A 306 10.52 5.04 15.58
N PRO A 307 10.80 6.29 15.96
CA PRO A 307 11.12 7.33 14.98
C PRO A 307 12.53 7.12 14.40
N PRO A 308 12.73 7.18 13.06
CA PRO A 308 14.06 7.20 12.47
C PRO A 308 14.88 8.40 13.01
N PRO A 309 16.09 8.18 13.56
CA PRO A 309 16.86 9.25 14.17
C PRO A 309 17.38 10.24 13.13
N GLN A 310 17.27 11.54 13.42
CA GLN A 310 17.78 12.61 12.55
C GLN A 310 19.31 12.72 12.57
N GLN A 311 19.94 12.25 13.65
CA GLN A 311 21.39 12.12 13.79
C GLN A 311 21.71 10.83 14.54
N PHE A 312 22.80 10.18 14.18
CA PHE A 312 23.27 8.97 14.85
C PHE A 312 24.79 8.87 14.82
N GLU A 313 25.34 8.16 15.79
CA GLU A 313 26.77 7.85 15.83
C GLU A 313 27.06 6.59 15.00
N TYR A 314 28.09 6.66 14.17
CA TYR A 314 28.62 5.51 13.45
C TYR A 314 30.15 5.58 13.43
N GLN A 315 30.81 4.55 13.96
CA GLN A 315 32.27 4.48 14.08
C GLN A 315 32.91 5.71 14.76
N GLY A 316 32.24 6.27 15.76
CA GLY A 316 32.73 7.41 16.56
C GLY A 316 32.59 8.78 15.88
N GLN A 317 31.81 8.87 14.79
CA GLN A 317 31.42 10.13 14.17
C GLN A 317 29.89 10.25 14.11
N SER A 318 29.41 11.47 14.30
CA SER A 318 27.99 11.82 14.17
C SER A 318 27.64 12.07 12.70
N TYR A 319 26.56 11.45 12.23
CA TYR A 319 26.05 11.64 10.87
C TYR A 319 24.56 11.95 10.87
N THR A 320 24.15 12.80 9.94
CA THR A 320 22.77 12.75 9.41
C THR A 320 22.65 11.59 8.41
N PRO A 321 21.44 11.08 8.14
CA PRO A 321 21.25 9.95 7.24
C PRO A 321 21.71 10.24 5.79
N ARG A 322 21.56 11.49 5.33
CA ARG A 322 22.06 11.94 4.02
C ARG A 322 23.59 11.97 3.97
N GLN A 323 24.23 12.48 5.01
CA GLN A 323 25.69 12.47 5.12
C GLN A 323 26.22 11.03 5.16
N PHE A 324 25.59 10.15 5.93
CA PHE A 324 25.95 8.74 5.97
C PHE A 324 25.86 8.08 4.58
N MET A 325 24.74 8.27 3.88
CA MET A 325 24.55 7.76 2.52
C MET A 325 25.64 8.24 1.53
N GLN A 326 25.96 9.54 1.56
CA GLN A 326 26.90 10.13 0.60
C GLN A 326 28.36 9.84 0.96
N GLN A 327 28.73 9.97 2.23
CA GLN A 327 30.12 9.97 2.69
C GLN A 327 30.61 8.60 3.15
N VAL A 328 29.71 7.73 3.61
CA VAL A 328 30.05 6.40 4.12
C VAL A 328 29.65 5.32 3.13
N LEU A 329 28.43 5.40 2.58
CA LEU A 329 27.92 4.40 1.64
C LEU A 329 28.38 4.65 0.20
N HIS A 330 28.69 5.91 -0.15
CA HIS A 330 28.99 6.34 -1.53
C HIS A 330 27.88 5.97 -2.51
N ILE A 331 26.62 6.09 -2.06
CA ILE A 331 25.45 5.81 -2.89
C ILE A 331 24.84 7.12 -3.37
N ASP A 332 24.67 7.22 -4.69
CA ASP A 332 23.85 8.24 -5.33
C ASP A 332 22.58 7.55 -5.89
N PRO A 333 21.39 7.85 -5.34
CA PRO A 333 20.13 7.28 -5.83
C PRO A 333 19.87 7.48 -7.32
N ASP A 334 20.47 8.50 -7.96
CA ASP A 334 20.26 8.81 -9.37
C ASP A 334 21.13 7.95 -10.32
N GLU A 335 22.02 7.12 -9.77
CA GLU A 335 22.81 6.16 -10.55
C GLU A 335 22.04 4.87 -10.88
N TYR A 336 20.84 4.69 -10.34
CA TYR A 336 20.05 3.47 -10.48
C TYR A 336 18.87 3.68 -11.43
N VAL A 337 18.75 2.79 -12.41
CA VAL A 337 17.76 2.89 -13.49
C VAL A 337 16.88 1.66 -13.54
N GLY A 338 15.57 1.86 -13.72
CA GLY A 338 14.57 0.82 -13.85
C GLY A 338 14.24 0.51 -15.31
N PHE A 339 13.91 -0.74 -15.59
CA PHE A 339 13.50 -1.25 -16.90
C PHE A 339 12.22 -2.07 -16.79
N VAL A 340 11.43 -2.06 -17.85
CA VAL A 340 10.24 -2.91 -18.06
C VAL A 340 10.25 -3.43 -19.49
N SER A 341 9.37 -4.39 -19.78
CA SER A 341 9.20 -4.95 -21.13
C SER A 341 7.73 -5.26 -21.40
N THR A 342 7.03 -4.34 -22.07
CA THR A 342 5.61 -4.45 -22.44
C THR A 342 5.35 -3.84 -23.82
N LEU A 343 4.38 -4.40 -24.53
CA LEU A 343 3.83 -3.86 -25.79
C LEU A 343 2.75 -2.79 -25.56
N SER A 344 2.29 -2.60 -24.31
CA SER A 344 1.29 -1.59 -23.98
C SER A 344 1.78 -0.15 -24.18
N GLU A 345 3.10 0.04 -24.25
CA GLU A 345 3.76 1.32 -24.50
C GLU A 345 4.89 1.15 -25.54
N PRO A 346 5.30 2.22 -26.26
CA PRO A 346 6.40 2.13 -27.22
C PRO A 346 7.72 1.72 -26.58
N PHE A 347 8.49 0.87 -27.26
CA PHE A 347 9.87 0.56 -26.86
C PHE A 347 10.80 1.76 -27.01
N TYR A 348 11.88 1.73 -26.24
CA TYR A 348 12.91 2.78 -26.19
C TYR A 348 12.38 4.14 -25.73
N ARG A 349 11.35 4.12 -24.89
CA ARG A 349 10.82 5.27 -24.15
C ARG A 349 10.84 4.98 -22.65
N THR A 350 10.94 6.05 -21.87
CA THR A 350 10.62 5.97 -20.45
C THR A 350 9.10 5.98 -20.29
N VAL A 351 8.56 5.05 -19.52
CA VAL A 351 7.12 4.79 -19.39
C VAL A 351 6.75 4.61 -17.93
N GLU A 352 5.47 4.77 -17.63
CA GLU A 352 4.92 4.39 -16.33
C GLU A 352 4.80 2.86 -16.23
N PHE A 353 5.34 2.28 -15.16
CA PHE A 353 5.04 0.89 -14.82
C PHE A 353 3.69 0.84 -14.10
N LYS A 354 2.61 0.57 -14.86
CA LYS A 354 1.22 0.68 -14.39
C LYS A 354 0.81 -0.50 -13.52
N VAL A 355 1.31 -0.54 -12.29
CA VAL A 355 0.94 -1.51 -11.26
C VAL A 355 0.54 -0.80 -9.96
N PRO A 356 -0.25 -1.44 -9.08
CA PRO A 356 -0.77 -0.78 -7.88
C PRO A 356 0.33 -0.22 -6.97
N ASP A 357 1.45 -0.93 -6.88
CA ASP A 357 2.59 -0.58 -6.02
C ASP A 357 3.43 0.58 -6.58
N ASN A 358 3.34 0.89 -7.88
CA ASN A 358 3.80 2.16 -8.45
C ASN A 358 2.79 3.29 -8.17
N TRP A 359 2.40 3.41 -6.91
CA TRP A 359 1.31 4.29 -6.47
C TRP A 359 1.60 5.76 -6.71
N TRP A 360 2.81 6.18 -7.11
CA TRP A 360 3.17 7.59 -7.39
C TRP A 360 3.36 7.87 -8.89
N HIS A 361 2.94 6.93 -9.75
CA HIS A 361 2.99 7.03 -11.20
C HIS A 361 4.40 7.35 -11.74
N ASP A 362 5.41 6.68 -11.22
CA ASP A 362 6.77 6.84 -11.74
C ASP A 362 6.82 6.43 -13.21
N SER A 363 7.26 7.36 -14.06
CA SER A 363 7.36 7.19 -15.50
C SER A 363 8.81 7.09 -15.98
N SER A 364 9.75 6.79 -15.08
CA SER A 364 11.19 6.72 -15.38
C SER A 364 11.65 5.32 -15.86
N TYR A 365 10.75 4.34 -15.95
CA TYR A 365 11.09 2.98 -16.37
C TYR A 365 11.39 2.92 -17.87
N HIS A 366 12.55 2.37 -18.21
CA HIS A 366 13.01 2.20 -19.58
C HIS A 366 12.33 0.96 -20.21
N ASN A 367 11.43 1.17 -21.18
CA ASN A 367 10.74 0.06 -21.84
C ASN A 367 11.61 -0.56 -22.96
N LEU A 368 11.84 -1.86 -22.90
CA LEU A 368 12.68 -2.61 -23.84
C LEU A 368 11.92 -3.81 -24.45
N PRO A 369 12.28 -4.26 -25.66
CA PRO A 369 11.88 -5.58 -26.14
C PRO A 369 12.39 -6.68 -25.21
N LEU A 370 11.63 -7.77 -25.06
CA LEU A 370 11.91 -8.86 -24.12
C LEU A 370 13.34 -9.42 -24.21
N ASP A 371 13.87 -9.60 -25.41
CA ASP A 371 15.23 -10.10 -25.57
C ASP A 371 16.28 -9.13 -25.02
N GLU A 372 16.13 -7.82 -25.23
CA GLU A 372 17.04 -6.83 -24.69
C GLU A 372 16.86 -6.64 -23.18
N PHE A 373 15.63 -6.74 -22.68
CA PHE A 373 15.32 -6.74 -21.25
C PHE A 373 16.04 -7.91 -20.55
N TYR A 374 15.89 -9.12 -21.08
CA TYR A 374 16.54 -10.32 -20.55
C TYR A 374 18.08 -10.23 -20.65
N GLN A 375 18.62 -9.84 -21.81
CA GLN A 375 20.08 -9.72 -21.98
C GLN A 375 20.66 -8.63 -21.08
N GLY A 376 19.97 -7.50 -20.89
CA GLY A 376 20.40 -6.45 -19.97
C GLY A 376 20.58 -6.93 -18.54
N LEU A 377 19.59 -7.68 -18.03
CA LEU A 377 19.67 -8.32 -16.73
C LEU A 377 20.83 -9.32 -16.66
N LYS A 378 20.92 -10.23 -17.64
CA LYS A 378 21.97 -11.26 -17.68
C LYS A 378 23.37 -10.66 -17.73
N GLU A 379 23.58 -9.68 -18.60
CA GLU A 379 24.86 -8.99 -18.74
C GLU A 379 25.25 -8.24 -17.48
N ALA A 380 24.30 -7.58 -16.80
CA ALA A 380 24.58 -6.90 -15.54
C ALA A 380 25.11 -7.88 -14.48
N VAL A 381 24.42 -9.00 -14.27
CA VAL A 381 24.81 -10.01 -13.28
C VAL A 381 26.16 -10.64 -13.63
N THR A 382 26.37 -11.00 -14.91
CA THR A 382 27.65 -11.59 -15.35
C THR A 382 28.83 -10.62 -15.31
N LYS A 383 28.58 -9.30 -15.43
CA LYS A 383 29.58 -8.23 -15.20
C LYS A 383 29.86 -7.99 -13.70
N GLY A 384 29.17 -8.68 -12.79
CA GLY A 384 29.38 -8.58 -11.35
C GLY A 384 28.52 -7.52 -10.64
N TYR A 385 27.46 -7.02 -11.29
CA TYR A 385 26.49 -6.13 -10.65
C TYR A 385 25.34 -6.93 -10.03
N GLY A 386 24.80 -6.43 -8.91
CA GLY A 386 23.51 -6.90 -8.42
C GLY A 386 22.37 -6.36 -9.29
N VAL A 387 21.25 -7.08 -9.31
CA VAL A 387 20.03 -6.63 -9.97
C VAL A 387 18.86 -6.89 -9.03
N ILE A 388 18.04 -5.88 -8.77
CA ILE A 388 16.77 -6.07 -8.08
C ILE A 388 15.68 -6.29 -9.13
N VAL A 389 14.80 -7.26 -8.92
CA VAL A 389 13.69 -7.56 -9.83
C VAL A 389 12.36 -7.59 -9.10
N GLY A 390 11.33 -7.02 -9.73
CA GLY A 390 9.93 -7.31 -9.41
C GLY A 390 9.50 -8.55 -10.18
N VAL A 391 8.93 -9.54 -9.52
CA VAL A 391 8.63 -10.86 -10.09
C VAL A 391 7.33 -11.43 -9.53
N ASP A 392 6.55 -12.06 -10.40
CA ASP A 392 5.40 -12.86 -9.98
C ASP A 392 5.89 -14.20 -9.41
N VAL A 393 5.53 -14.52 -8.17
CA VAL A 393 5.93 -15.77 -7.49
C VAL A 393 4.74 -16.65 -7.15
N SER A 394 3.57 -16.40 -7.76
CA SER A 394 2.32 -17.13 -7.58
C SER A 394 2.13 -18.26 -8.61
N GLU A 395 3.23 -18.89 -9.01
CA GLU A 395 3.29 -19.81 -10.15
C GLU A 395 3.54 -21.26 -9.74
N PRO A 396 2.98 -22.24 -10.46
CA PRO A 396 3.13 -23.66 -10.14
C PRO A 396 4.56 -24.17 -10.31
N GLY A 397 5.43 -23.44 -11.00
CA GLY A 397 6.85 -23.75 -11.14
C GLY A 397 7.75 -23.17 -10.06
N LYS A 398 7.18 -22.51 -9.05
CA LYS A 398 7.89 -22.17 -7.82
C LYS A 398 7.90 -23.38 -6.90
N ASP A 399 9.05 -23.99 -6.77
CA ASP A 399 9.29 -25.15 -5.91
C ASP A 399 10.11 -24.72 -4.68
N PRO A 400 9.45 -24.44 -3.55
CA PRO A 400 10.12 -24.02 -2.33
C PRO A 400 10.91 -25.15 -1.64
N GLU A 401 10.65 -26.41 -1.95
CA GLU A 401 11.35 -27.54 -1.32
C GLU A 401 12.72 -27.79 -2.00
N HIS A 402 12.83 -27.43 -3.27
CA HIS A 402 14.04 -27.60 -4.08
C HIS A 402 14.72 -26.29 -4.48
N ASP A 403 14.26 -25.17 -3.91
CA ASP A 403 14.83 -23.84 -4.13
C ASP A 403 14.82 -23.43 -5.62
N THR A 404 13.83 -23.81 -6.44
CA THR A 404 13.79 -23.49 -7.88
C THR A 404 12.54 -22.75 -8.35
N LEU A 405 12.72 -21.84 -9.31
CA LEU A 405 11.65 -21.21 -10.09
C LEU A 405 11.89 -21.48 -11.58
N PHE A 406 10.93 -22.11 -12.26
CA PHE A 406 10.97 -22.42 -13.69
C PHE A 406 9.57 -22.39 -14.30
N VAL A 407 9.42 -22.36 -15.63
CA VAL A 407 8.11 -22.45 -16.28
C VAL A 407 7.82 -23.92 -16.62
N PRO A 408 6.77 -24.55 -16.06
CA PRO A 408 6.41 -25.91 -16.44
C PRO A 408 5.96 -25.99 -17.90
N PRO A 409 6.35 -27.03 -18.67
CA PRO A 409 6.02 -27.13 -20.10
C PRO A 409 4.53 -27.12 -20.44
N TYR A 410 3.66 -27.46 -19.48
CA TYR A 410 2.20 -27.43 -19.66
C TYR A 410 1.61 -26.03 -19.54
N ASP A 411 2.31 -25.06 -18.95
CA ASP A 411 1.92 -23.64 -19.00
C ASP A 411 2.27 -23.11 -20.40
N ILE A 412 3.56 -23.13 -20.73
CA ILE A 412 4.05 -22.84 -22.07
C ILE A 412 5.42 -23.52 -22.26
N PRO A 413 5.67 -24.21 -23.38
CA PRO A 413 7.01 -24.71 -23.66
C PRO A 413 8.01 -23.55 -23.82
N GLY A 414 9.24 -23.74 -23.34
CA GLY A 414 10.21 -22.64 -23.25
C GLY A 414 10.57 -21.96 -24.57
N ASP A 415 10.55 -22.70 -25.68
CA ASP A 415 10.78 -22.20 -27.04
C ASP A 415 9.64 -21.34 -27.60
N HIS A 416 8.48 -21.34 -26.93
CA HIS A 416 7.33 -20.50 -27.24
C HIS A 416 7.21 -19.26 -26.34
N ILE A 417 8.17 -19.04 -25.42
CA ILE A 417 8.21 -17.83 -24.60
C ILE A 417 8.76 -16.66 -25.42
N ASP A 418 7.85 -15.86 -25.96
CA ASP A 418 8.15 -14.65 -26.72
C ASP A 418 7.47 -13.39 -26.12
N GLN A 419 7.65 -12.25 -26.79
CA GLN A 419 7.08 -10.97 -26.37
C GLN A 419 5.54 -10.99 -26.29
N LEU A 420 4.86 -11.74 -27.17
CA LEU A 420 3.39 -11.83 -27.20
C LEU A 420 2.88 -12.75 -26.09
N ALA A 421 3.55 -13.87 -25.83
CA ALA A 421 3.25 -14.76 -24.72
C ALA A 421 3.39 -14.05 -23.36
N ARG A 422 4.40 -13.18 -23.24
CA ARG A 422 4.55 -12.28 -22.09
C ARG A 422 3.42 -11.25 -22.02
N GLU A 423 3.16 -10.51 -23.10
CA GLU A 423 2.13 -9.47 -23.11
C GLU A 423 0.74 -10.03 -22.80
N TYR A 424 0.40 -11.22 -23.32
CA TYR A 424 -0.85 -11.91 -22.98
C TYR A 424 -1.04 -12.05 -21.48
N ARG A 425 0.03 -12.43 -20.74
CA ARG A 425 -0.04 -12.62 -19.29
C ARG A 425 -0.20 -11.31 -18.54
N LEU A 426 0.51 -10.26 -18.97
CA LEU A 426 0.40 -8.92 -18.37
C LEU A 426 -1.01 -8.33 -18.61
N ALA A 427 -1.46 -8.33 -19.86
CA ALA A 427 -2.73 -7.73 -20.27
C ALA A 427 -3.96 -8.44 -19.68
N HIS A 428 -3.83 -9.72 -19.32
CA HIS A 428 -4.90 -10.51 -18.72
C HIS A 428 -4.70 -10.79 -17.22
N HIS A 429 -3.73 -10.14 -16.57
CA HIS A 429 -3.44 -10.31 -15.15
C HIS A 429 -3.21 -11.78 -14.75
N VAL A 430 -2.64 -12.58 -15.66
CA VAL A 430 -2.10 -13.92 -15.36
C VAL A 430 -0.69 -13.79 -14.77
N THR A 431 -0.04 -12.65 -14.98
CA THR A 431 1.18 -12.27 -14.28
C THR A 431 0.96 -10.87 -13.70
N THR A 432 1.16 -10.74 -12.39
CA THR A 432 0.89 -9.53 -11.62
C THR A 432 2.06 -9.19 -10.70
N ASP A 433 2.16 -7.92 -10.32
CA ASP A 433 3.18 -7.48 -9.39
C ASP A 433 2.93 -8.03 -7.98
N ASP A 434 3.89 -8.82 -7.48
CA ASP A 434 3.74 -9.70 -6.32
C ASP A 434 4.92 -9.56 -5.36
N HIS A 435 6.16 -9.64 -5.86
CA HIS A 435 7.32 -9.78 -4.98
C HIS A 435 8.63 -9.19 -5.52
N GLY A 436 9.38 -8.50 -4.66
CA GLY A 436 10.72 -7.99 -4.97
C GLY A 436 11.82 -8.93 -4.47
N VAL A 437 12.80 -9.27 -5.33
CA VAL A 437 13.95 -10.14 -4.98
C VAL A 437 15.26 -9.63 -5.57
N HIS A 438 16.38 -9.95 -4.90
CA HIS A 438 17.70 -9.48 -5.27
C HIS A 438 18.53 -10.58 -5.95
N VAL A 439 18.81 -10.44 -7.24
CA VAL A 439 19.65 -11.35 -8.02
C VAL A 439 21.13 -11.10 -7.69
N VAL A 440 21.81 -12.14 -7.22
CA VAL A 440 23.18 -12.11 -6.67
C VAL A 440 24.14 -13.07 -7.36
N GLY A 441 23.71 -13.82 -8.36
CA GLY A 441 24.63 -14.70 -9.07
C GLY A 441 24.04 -15.32 -10.32
N TYR A 442 24.91 -15.93 -11.11
CA TYR A 442 24.59 -16.55 -12.38
C TYR A 442 25.35 -17.87 -12.56
N THR A 443 24.71 -18.84 -13.21
CA THR A 443 25.38 -20.04 -13.72
C THR A 443 24.68 -20.55 -14.98
N ARG A 444 25.31 -21.48 -15.68
CA ARG A 444 24.71 -22.22 -16.79
C ARG A 444 24.70 -23.70 -16.45
N HIS A 445 23.52 -24.30 -16.42
CA HIS A 445 23.33 -25.70 -16.04
C HIS A 445 22.24 -26.33 -16.91
N ALA A 446 22.46 -27.56 -17.37
CA ALA A 446 21.53 -28.31 -18.22
C ALA A 446 21.00 -27.51 -19.43
N GLY A 447 21.85 -26.72 -20.08
CA GLY A 447 21.46 -25.92 -21.26
C GLY A 447 20.66 -24.65 -20.95
N HIS A 448 20.37 -24.38 -19.68
CA HIS A 448 19.66 -23.20 -19.22
C HIS A 448 20.56 -22.22 -18.49
N ASP A 449 20.24 -20.94 -18.62
CA ASP A 449 20.76 -19.91 -17.75
C ASP A 449 19.98 -19.92 -16.42
N TRP A 450 20.72 -19.86 -15.31
CA TRP A 450 20.17 -19.87 -13.96
C TRP A 450 20.68 -18.68 -13.17
N PHE A 451 19.80 -18.06 -12.39
CA PHE A 451 20.08 -16.90 -11.57
C PHE A 451 19.87 -17.24 -10.10
N LEU A 452 20.89 -16.97 -9.28
CA LEU A 452 20.77 -17.06 -7.82
C LEU A 452 20.14 -15.77 -7.32
N PHE A 453 18.99 -15.85 -6.66
CA PHE A 453 18.39 -14.69 -6.02
C PHE A 453 18.20 -14.91 -4.53
N LYS A 454 18.40 -13.81 -3.79
CA LYS A 454 18.22 -13.70 -2.34
C LYS A 454 16.81 -13.20 -2.06
N ASP A 455 16.08 -13.92 -1.23
CA ASP A 455 14.67 -13.71 -0.93
C ASP A 455 14.43 -13.59 0.59
N SER A 456 13.60 -12.61 0.97
CA SER A 456 13.17 -12.36 2.35
C SER A 456 11.83 -13.00 2.73
N GLY A 457 11.15 -13.61 1.77
CA GLY A 457 9.86 -14.28 1.92
C GLY A 457 9.93 -15.58 2.73
N SER A 458 8.78 -15.99 3.27
CA SER A 458 8.67 -17.19 4.11
C SER A 458 8.91 -18.50 3.34
N SER A 459 8.48 -18.57 2.08
CA SER A 459 8.67 -19.76 1.23
C SER A 459 10.14 -20.10 1.00
N ALA A 460 11.02 -19.07 0.91
CA ALA A 460 12.47 -19.24 0.75
C ALA A 460 13.15 -19.91 1.95
N GLN A 461 12.42 -20.22 3.02
CA GLN A 461 12.95 -20.85 4.23
C GLN A 461 12.68 -22.36 4.29
N ARG A 462 11.98 -22.92 3.29
CA ARG A 462 11.55 -24.32 3.29
C ARG A 462 12.66 -25.26 2.78
N GLY A 463 13.24 -24.93 1.63
CA GLY A 463 14.28 -25.74 1.00
C GLY A 463 15.63 -25.69 1.72
N SER A 464 16.61 -26.36 1.11
CA SER A 464 17.96 -26.53 1.65
C SER A 464 18.76 -25.23 1.71
N HIS A 465 18.50 -24.27 0.82
CA HIS A 465 19.24 -23.02 0.69
C HIS A 465 18.45 -21.86 1.26
N ARG A 466 18.31 -21.81 2.59
CA ARG A 466 17.49 -20.81 3.29
C ARG A 466 17.78 -19.38 2.85
N GLY A 467 16.75 -18.72 2.30
CA GLY A 467 16.78 -17.36 1.81
C GLY A 467 17.32 -17.20 0.39
N TYR A 468 17.50 -18.31 -0.33
CA TYR A 468 17.92 -18.33 -1.72
C TYR A 468 16.97 -19.17 -2.57
N TYR A 469 16.96 -18.87 -3.86
CA TYR A 469 16.31 -19.63 -4.90
C TYR A 469 17.12 -19.53 -6.20
N PHE A 470 16.89 -20.48 -7.09
CA PHE A 470 17.47 -20.59 -8.42
C PHE A 470 16.39 -20.33 -9.46
N MET A 471 16.45 -19.20 -10.16
CA MET A 471 15.50 -18.84 -11.20
C MET A 471 16.04 -19.21 -12.57
N ARG A 472 15.28 -19.99 -13.34
CA ARG A 472 15.63 -20.37 -14.71
C ARG A 472 15.26 -19.26 -15.70
N ASP A 473 15.96 -19.21 -16.83
CA ASP A 473 15.79 -18.19 -17.87
C ASP A 473 14.36 -18.02 -18.41
N ASP A 474 13.63 -19.11 -18.58
CA ASP A 474 12.22 -19.11 -18.96
C ASP A 474 11.35 -18.32 -17.96
N TYR A 475 11.58 -18.51 -16.66
CA TYR A 475 10.88 -17.79 -15.60
C TYR A 475 11.25 -16.32 -15.60
N VAL A 476 12.54 -15.98 -15.78
CA VAL A 476 12.98 -14.58 -15.91
C VAL A 476 12.26 -13.89 -17.07
N ARG A 477 12.24 -14.52 -18.25
CA ARG A 477 11.61 -13.93 -19.44
C ARG A 477 10.10 -13.74 -19.26
N LEU A 478 9.43 -14.67 -18.59
CA LEU A 478 7.98 -14.69 -18.54
C LEU A 478 7.40 -13.95 -17.32
N LYS A 479 8.06 -13.99 -16.17
CA LYS A 479 7.50 -13.61 -14.85
C LYS A 479 8.23 -12.47 -14.15
N VAL A 480 9.46 -12.12 -14.54
CA VAL A 480 10.10 -10.89 -14.05
C VAL A 480 9.48 -9.70 -14.76
N LEU A 481 8.86 -8.79 -14.01
CA LEU A 481 8.08 -7.66 -14.49
C LEU A 481 8.93 -6.43 -14.76
N SER A 482 9.83 -6.14 -13.83
CA SER A 482 10.73 -4.99 -13.84
C SER A 482 12.09 -5.40 -13.29
N PHE A 483 13.14 -4.66 -13.66
CA PHE A 483 14.40 -4.74 -12.94
C PHE A 483 15.02 -3.36 -12.75
N MET A 484 15.77 -3.17 -11.67
CA MET A 484 16.58 -1.98 -11.43
C MET A 484 18.04 -2.38 -11.19
N VAL A 485 18.95 -1.57 -11.73
CA VAL A 485 20.39 -1.82 -11.72
C VAL A 485 21.17 -0.50 -11.76
N HIS A 486 22.44 -0.53 -11.36
CA HIS A 486 23.34 0.59 -11.56
C HIS A 486 23.55 0.88 -13.05
N ARG A 487 23.45 2.14 -13.47
CA ARG A 487 23.50 2.60 -14.87
C ARG A 487 24.73 2.13 -15.64
N ASP A 488 25.88 2.01 -14.97
CA ASP A 488 27.13 1.53 -15.58
C ASP A 488 27.05 0.09 -16.08
N ALA A 489 26.16 -0.74 -15.53
CA ALA A 489 25.98 -2.12 -15.99
C ALA A 489 25.30 -2.19 -17.38
N VAL A 490 24.60 -1.12 -17.77
CA VAL A 490 23.63 -1.06 -18.88
C VAL A 490 23.84 0.16 -19.78
N VAL A 491 25.05 0.72 -19.83
CA VAL A 491 25.39 1.92 -20.63
C VAL A 491 24.94 1.77 -22.09
N ASP A 492 25.18 0.61 -22.70
CA ASP A 492 24.85 0.33 -24.09
C ASP A 492 23.34 0.30 -24.34
N LEU A 493 22.55 -0.19 -23.38
CA LEU A 493 21.08 -0.16 -23.44
C LEU A 493 20.57 1.27 -23.31
N LEU A 494 21.08 2.03 -22.32
CA LEU A 494 20.70 3.43 -22.12
C LEU A 494 21.05 4.30 -23.35
N ALA A 495 22.11 3.98 -24.08
CA ALA A 495 22.47 4.67 -25.32
C ALA A 495 21.44 4.49 -26.46
N ARG A 496 20.54 3.51 -26.37
CA ARG A 496 19.44 3.32 -27.35
C ARG A 496 18.31 4.33 -27.15
N PHE A 497 18.03 4.71 -25.90
CA PHE A 497 16.98 5.69 -25.55
C PHE A 497 17.31 7.12 -25.99
N LYS A 498 18.60 7.44 -26.17
CA LYS A 498 19.03 8.75 -26.69
C LYS A 498 18.84 8.92 -28.20
N ARG A 499 18.60 7.82 -28.92
CA ARG A 499 18.48 7.79 -30.39
C ARG A 499 17.02 7.75 -30.88
N GLY A 500 16.05 7.63 -29.96
CA GLY A 500 14.64 7.40 -30.24
C GLY A 500 13.76 8.63 -30.15
#